data_AF-A8F0K4-F1
#
_entry.id   AF-A8F0K4-F1
#
_cell.length_a   1.000
_cell.length_b   1.000
_cell.length_c   1.000
_cell.angle_alpha   90.00
_cell.angle_beta   90.00
_cell.angle_gamma   90.00
#
_symmetry.space_group_name_H-M   'P 1'
#
loop_
_entity.id
_entity.type
_entity.pdbx_description
1 polymer ?
#
loop_
_entity_poly.entity_id
_entity_poly.type
_entity_poly.pdbx_seq_one_letter_code
_entity_poly.pdbx_strand_id
1 'polypeptide(L)'
;MNGKISFRSSYKTQNRKENLIAQYAAYAYSLQQGIVDYEAVRVEQHKVGFSDKKKIGTDNLQQCVAVILHDPLTKKTALAHVNRFTDASSLTHDVISNFPPNTKLEAYLVGGRDRSAVSIAVSDG
;
A
#
# COMPACT_ATOMS: atom_id res chain seq x y z
N MET A 1 15.78 -2.96 -53.24
CA MET A 1 15.75 -3.97 -52.17
C MET A 1 14.75 -3.50 -51.13
N ASN A 2 13.58 -4.15 -51.06
CA ASN A 2 12.49 -3.74 -50.16
C ASN A 2 12.65 -4.42 -48.80
N GLY A 3 13.10 -3.66 -47.80
CA GLY A 3 13.14 -4.10 -46.41
C GLY A 3 11.72 -4.23 -45.85
N LYS A 4 11.18 -5.46 -45.79
CA LYS A 4 9.94 -5.75 -45.07
C LYS A 4 10.19 -5.52 -43.58
N ILE A 5 9.52 -4.49 -43.06
CA ILE A 5 9.72 -4.01 -41.72
C ILE A 5 9.12 -5.01 -40.72
N SER A 6 9.95 -5.51 -39.81
CA SER A 6 9.59 -6.44 -38.74
C SER A 6 8.85 -5.71 -37.62
N PHE A 7 7.61 -5.29 -37.89
CA PHE A 7 6.76 -4.64 -36.89
C PHE A 7 5.92 -5.65 -36.11
N ARG A 8 5.36 -6.68 -36.76
CA ARG A 8 4.39 -7.59 -36.14
C ARG A 8 4.95 -8.50 -35.03
N SER A 9 6.24 -8.84 -35.10
CA SER A 9 6.87 -9.69 -34.08
C SER A 9 7.07 -8.91 -32.78
N SER A 10 7.65 -7.71 -32.89
CA SER A 10 7.93 -6.82 -31.76
C SER A 10 6.66 -6.42 -31.00
N TYR A 11 5.56 -6.11 -31.70
CA TYR A 11 4.28 -5.78 -31.05
C TYR A 11 3.68 -6.96 -30.26
N LYS A 12 3.78 -8.19 -30.77
CA LYS A 12 3.28 -9.38 -30.06
C LYS A 12 4.12 -9.69 -28.83
N THR A 13 5.44 -9.54 -28.93
CA THR A 13 6.37 -9.76 -27.83
C THR A 13 6.20 -8.71 -26.73
N GLN A 14 5.97 -7.45 -27.11
CA GLN A 14 5.72 -6.35 -26.16
C GLN A 14 4.41 -6.54 -25.38
N ASN A 15 3.31 -6.85 -26.06
CA ASN A 15 2.02 -7.16 -25.41
C ASN A 15 2.12 -8.37 -24.46
N ARG A 16 2.96 -9.37 -24.79
CA ARG A 16 3.19 -10.54 -23.93
C ARG A 16 3.99 -10.18 -22.67
N LYS A 17 5.02 -9.33 -22.80
CA LYS A 17 5.81 -8.82 -21.67
C LYS A 17 4.94 -7.98 -20.73
N GLU A 18 4.12 -7.07 -21.26
CA GLU A 18 3.21 -6.22 -20.48
C GLU A 18 2.17 -7.03 -19.69
N ASN A 19 1.56 -8.05 -20.32
CA ASN A 19 0.60 -8.94 -19.65
C ASN A 19 1.22 -9.76 -18.52
N LEU A 20 2.47 -10.24 -18.70
CA LEU A 20 3.18 -10.97 -17.65
C LEU A 20 3.51 -10.05 -16.47
N ILE A 21 3.94 -8.82 -16.74
CA ILE A 21 4.20 -7.82 -15.68
C ILE A 21 2.91 -7.51 -14.91
N ALA A 22 1.78 -7.33 -15.60
CA ALA A 22 0.49 -7.10 -14.97
C ALA A 22 0.02 -8.29 -14.12
N GLN A 23 0.19 -9.52 -14.60
CA GLN A 23 -0.14 -10.73 -13.82
C GLN A 23 0.76 -10.87 -12.59
N TYR A 24 2.07 -10.62 -12.71
CA TYR A 24 2.98 -10.63 -11.58
C TYR A 24 2.65 -9.54 -10.57
N ALA A 25 2.32 -8.33 -11.02
CA ALA A 25 1.92 -7.24 -10.15
C ALA A 25 0.61 -7.56 -9.40
N ALA A 26 -0.37 -8.16 -10.07
CA ALA A 26 -1.63 -8.61 -9.47
C ALA A 26 -1.43 -9.78 -8.48
N TYR A 27 -0.55 -10.72 -8.80
CA TYR A 27 -0.23 -11.86 -7.92
C TYR A 27 0.59 -11.44 -6.69
N ALA A 28 1.59 -10.57 -6.85
CA ALA A 28 2.33 -10.01 -5.73
C ALA A 28 1.42 -9.19 -4.80
N TYR A 29 0.41 -8.51 -5.36
CA TYR A 29 -0.58 -7.77 -4.58
C TYR A 29 -1.49 -8.70 -3.75
N SER A 30 -1.98 -9.79 -4.35
CA SER A 30 -2.89 -10.73 -3.68
C SER A 30 -2.20 -11.57 -2.60
N LEU A 31 -0.90 -11.84 -2.72
CA LEU A 31 -0.12 -12.48 -1.67
C LEU A 31 0.15 -11.58 -0.46
N GLN A 32 0.05 -10.26 -0.64
CA GLN A 32 0.48 -9.28 0.35
C GLN A 32 -0.67 -8.59 1.09
N GLN A 33 -1.86 -8.55 0.51
CA GLN A 33 -3.05 -7.98 1.10
C GLN A 33 -3.92 -9.09 1.71
N GLY A 34 -4.30 -8.93 2.98
CA GLY A 34 -5.29 -9.82 3.61
C GLY A 34 -6.67 -9.68 2.94
N ILE A 35 -7.62 -10.54 3.32
CA ILE A 35 -9.01 -10.44 2.84
C ILE A 35 -9.53 -9.03 3.13
N VAL A 36 -10.02 -8.35 2.08
CA VAL A 36 -10.63 -7.03 2.22
C VAL A 36 -11.95 -7.18 2.94
N ASP A 37 -12.07 -6.50 4.08
CA ASP A 37 -13.32 -6.36 4.81
C ASP A 37 -14.06 -5.12 4.28
N TYR A 38 -15.08 -5.34 3.44
CA TYR A 38 -15.85 -4.26 2.82
C TYR A 38 -16.75 -3.50 3.81
N GLU A 39 -16.95 -4.02 5.02
CA GLU A 39 -17.69 -3.34 6.09
C GLU A 39 -16.80 -2.37 6.89
N ALA A 40 -15.47 -2.43 6.69
CA ALA A 40 -14.54 -1.53 7.33
C ALA A 40 -14.56 -0.14 6.68
N VAL A 41 -14.50 0.91 7.49
CA VAL A 41 -14.33 2.27 6.99
C VAL A 41 -12.91 2.40 6.41
N ARG A 42 -12.85 2.68 5.11
CA ARG A 42 -11.59 2.79 4.37
C ARG A 42 -10.89 4.12 4.68
N VAL A 43 -9.61 4.05 5.00
CA VAL A 43 -8.70 5.18 5.11
C VAL A 43 -7.86 5.26 3.84
N GLU A 44 -7.99 6.36 3.12
CA GLU A 44 -7.25 6.56 1.88
C GLU A 44 -5.78 6.92 2.14
N GLN A 45 -4.96 6.79 1.10
CA GLN A 45 -3.58 7.23 1.13
C GLN A 45 -3.48 8.72 1.52
N HIS A 46 -2.48 9.05 2.35
CA HIS A 46 -2.27 10.39 2.91
C HIS A 46 -3.38 10.88 3.84
N LYS A 47 -4.27 9.99 4.27
CA LYS A 47 -5.30 10.31 5.26
C LYS A 47 -5.04 9.61 6.59
N VAL A 48 -5.67 10.17 7.61
CA VAL A 48 -5.79 9.58 8.93
C VAL A 48 -7.27 9.36 9.20
N GLY A 49 -7.62 8.17 9.67
CA GLY A 49 -8.95 7.85 10.17
C GLY A 49 -8.90 7.52 11.66
N PHE A 50 -10.00 7.79 12.36
CA PHE A 50 -10.18 7.42 13.77
C PHE A 50 -11.47 6.60 13.92
N SER A 51 -11.46 5.62 14.81
CA SER A 51 -12.65 4.85 15.17
C SER A 51 -12.50 4.20 16.54
N ASP A 52 -13.59 4.16 17.29
CA ASP A 52 -13.74 3.47 18.57
C ASP A 52 -14.74 2.31 18.51
N LYS A 53 -15.54 2.21 17.42
CA LYS A 53 -16.69 1.29 17.33
C LYS A 53 -16.78 0.51 16.03
N LYS A 54 -16.28 1.08 14.92
CA LYS A 54 -16.30 0.45 13.59
C LYS A 54 -14.92 -0.05 13.23
N LYS A 55 -14.87 -1.12 12.43
CA LYS A 55 -13.61 -1.53 11.81
C LYS A 55 -13.11 -0.42 10.90
N ILE A 56 -11.81 -0.16 10.92
CA ILE A 56 -11.13 0.74 9.99
C ILE A 56 -10.05 -0.05 9.27
N GLY A 57 -9.83 0.28 8.01
CA GLY A 57 -8.88 -0.45 7.18
C GLY A 57 -8.27 0.43 6.10
N THR A 58 -7.17 -0.06 5.53
CA THR A 58 -6.53 0.54 4.36
C THR A 58 -6.03 -0.56 3.44
N ASP A 59 -5.82 -0.23 2.18
CA ASP A 59 -5.33 -1.12 1.14
C ASP A 59 -4.13 -0.49 0.43
N ASN A 60 -3.56 -1.23 -0.54
CA ASN A 60 -2.51 -0.72 -1.41
C ASN A 60 -1.22 -0.22 -0.71
N LEU A 61 -0.75 -0.94 0.30
CA LEU A 61 0.45 -0.60 1.08
C LEU A 61 1.79 -1.01 0.43
N GLN A 62 1.85 -1.13 -0.91
CA GLN A 62 3.08 -1.58 -1.59
C GLN A 62 4.26 -0.62 -1.34
N GLN A 63 4.05 0.68 -1.50
CA GLN A 63 5.06 1.72 -1.29
C GLN A 63 4.72 2.64 -0.10
N CYS A 64 3.80 2.18 0.74
CA CYS A 64 3.25 2.93 1.84
C CYS A 64 3.33 2.12 3.14
N VAL A 65 3.25 2.81 4.27
CA VAL A 65 3.17 2.22 5.60
C VAL A 65 1.84 2.65 6.21
N ALA A 66 1.11 1.70 6.79
CA ALA A 66 0.03 1.97 7.71
C ALA A 66 0.59 2.08 9.12
N VAL A 67 0.37 3.23 9.77
CA VAL A 67 0.66 3.44 11.19
C VAL A 67 -0.65 3.33 11.94
N ILE A 68 -0.72 2.42 12.90
CA ILE A 68 -1.92 2.17 13.70
C ILE A 68 -1.59 2.48 15.15
N LEU A 69 -2.37 3.36 15.78
CA LEU A 69 -2.31 3.63 17.21
C LEU A 69 -3.61 3.16 17.85
N HIS A 70 -3.52 2.29 18.85
CA HIS A 70 -4.67 1.76 19.57
C HIS A 70 -4.59 2.10 21.05
N ASP A 71 -5.66 2.68 21.59
CA ASP A 71 -5.86 2.82 23.03
C ASP A 71 -6.64 1.60 23.55
N PRO A 72 -6.01 0.70 24.33
CA PRO A 72 -6.67 -0.50 24.82
C PRO A 72 -7.78 -0.20 25.84
N LEU A 73 -7.82 0.99 26.44
CA LEU A 73 -8.83 1.38 27.41
C LEU A 73 -10.09 1.89 26.71
N THR A 74 -9.96 2.91 25.87
CA THR A 74 -11.10 3.51 25.16
C THR A 74 -11.51 2.74 23.90
N LYS A 75 -10.67 1.79 23.47
CA LYS A 75 -10.77 1.10 22.17
C LYS A 75 -10.65 2.02 20.96
N LYS A 76 -10.32 3.30 21.17
CA LYS A 76 -10.07 4.24 20.08
C LYS A 76 -8.83 3.80 19.32
N THR A 77 -8.94 3.82 18.00
CA THR A 77 -7.88 3.45 17.07
C THR A 77 -7.72 4.58 16.06
N ALA A 78 -6.48 4.99 15.82
CA ALA A 78 -6.11 5.82 14.69
C ALA A 78 -5.38 4.97 13.67
N LEU A 79 -5.68 5.17 12.39
CA LEU A 79 -4.97 4.53 11.28
C LEU A 79 -4.55 5.64 10.31
N ALA A 80 -3.25 5.76 10.09
CA ALA A 80 -2.66 6.67 9.12
C ALA A 80 -2.04 5.89 7.96
N HIS A 81 -2.38 6.25 6.73
CA HIS A 81 -1.77 5.68 5.52
C HIS A 81 -0.74 6.64 4.97
N VAL A 82 0.54 6.35 5.19
CA VAL A 82 1.65 7.26 4.92
C VAL A 82 2.59 6.70 3.87
N ASN A 83 3.28 7.57 3.15
CA ASN A 83 4.36 7.17 2.24
C ASN A 83 5.58 8.06 2.45
N ARG A 84 6.62 7.88 1.61
CA ARG A 84 7.86 8.66 1.70
C ARG A 84 7.70 10.19 1.58
N PHE A 85 6.54 10.67 1.15
CA PHE A 85 6.23 12.09 0.99
C PHE A 85 5.33 12.63 2.11
N THR A 86 4.91 11.79 3.05
CA THR A 86 4.14 12.22 4.22
C THR A 86 5.09 12.70 5.30
N ASP A 87 4.94 13.96 5.72
CA ASP A 87 5.72 14.50 6.83
C ASP A 87 5.31 13.83 8.15
N ALA A 88 6.28 13.36 8.92
CA ALA A 88 6.06 12.78 10.24
C ALA A 88 5.40 13.77 11.22
N SER A 89 5.60 15.09 11.03
CA SER A 89 4.97 16.12 11.86
C SER A 89 3.43 16.10 11.78
N SER A 90 2.89 15.74 10.60
CA SER A 90 1.44 15.60 10.38
C SER A 90 0.80 14.44 11.14
N LEU A 91 1.62 13.51 11.66
CA LEU A 91 1.16 12.33 12.39
C LEU A 91 1.24 12.50 13.90
N THR A 92 2.06 13.42 14.43
CA THR A 92 2.34 13.45 15.86
C THR A 92 1.39 14.37 16.60
N HIS A 93 1.27 15.63 16.21
CA HIS A 93 0.42 16.56 16.97
C HIS A 93 -1.07 16.29 16.75
N ASP A 94 -1.49 16.12 15.49
CA ASP A 94 -2.91 16.01 15.15
C ASP A 94 -3.50 14.62 15.49
N VAL A 95 -2.67 13.57 15.54
CA VAL A 95 -3.16 12.21 15.82
C VAL A 95 -3.08 11.88 17.30
N ILE A 96 -1.99 12.24 17.99
CA ILE A 96 -1.81 11.90 19.41
C ILE A 96 -2.74 12.75 20.29
N SER A 97 -2.97 14.03 19.94
CA SER A 97 -3.89 14.92 20.67
C SER A 97 -5.35 14.43 20.65
N ASN A 98 -5.69 13.53 19.73
CA ASN A 98 -7.00 12.90 19.66
C ASN A 98 -7.20 11.78 20.71
N PHE A 99 -6.17 11.37 21.44
CA PHE A 99 -6.28 10.37 22.49
C PHE A 99 -6.36 11.01 23.88
N PRO A 100 -6.97 10.32 24.88
CA PRO A 100 -6.96 10.80 26.24
C PRO A 100 -5.52 11.05 26.75
N PRO A 101 -5.29 12.11 27.52
CA PRO A 101 -3.99 12.36 28.12
C PRO A 101 -3.61 11.20 29.06
N ASN A 102 -2.31 10.90 29.14
CA ASN A 102 -1.74 9.84 29.98
C ASN A 102 -2.22 8.41 29.63
N THR A 103 -2.76 8.18 28.43
CA THR A 103 -3.07 6.83 27.98
C THR A 103 -1.82 6.14 27.42
N LYS A 104 -1.71 4.83 27.63
CA LYS A 104 -0.67 4.01 27.02
C LYS A 104 -1.17 3.49 25.69
N LEU A 105 -0.65 4.05 24.60
CA LEU A 105 -0.98 3.61 23.24
C LEU A 105 -0.16 2.40 22.83
N GLU A 106 -0.81 1.47 22.17
CA GLU A 106 -0.18 0.39 21.39
C GLU A 106 0.05 0.90 19.97
N ALA A 107 1.27 0.71 19.44
CA ALA A 107 1.64 1.16 18.11
C ALA A 107 1.97 -0.03 17.21
N TYR A 108 1.39 -0.06 16.01
CA TYR A 108 1.62 -1.08 15.00
C TYR A 108 2.02 -0.42 13.68
N LEU A 109 2.98 -1.03 12.98
CA LEU A 109 3.46 -0.61 11.67
C LEU A 109 3.27 -1.76 10.69
N VAL A 110 2.58 -1.50 9.58
CA VAL A 110 2.27 -2.51 8.56
C VAL A 110 2.56 -1.94 7.18
N GLY A 111 3.25 -2.67 6.31
CA GLY A 111 3.57 -2.22 4.96
C GLY A 111 5.06 -1.90 4.77
N GLY A 112 5.37 -0.94 3.91
CA GLY A 112 6.75 -0.54 3.61
C GLY A 112 7.55 -1.62 2.88
N ARG A 113 6.85 -2.50 2.14
CA ARG A 113 7.45 -3.62 1.43
C ARG A 113 8.12 -3.10 0.17
N ASP A 114 9.38 -2.69 0.32
CA ASP A 114 10.20 -2.23 -0.79
C ASP A 114 10.11 -3.23 -1.95
N ARG A 115 9.82 -2.71 -3.14
CA ARG A 115 10.20 -3.42 -4.36
C ARG A 115 11.71 -3.25 -4.43
N SER A 116 12.47 -4.06 -3.70
CA SER A 116 13.85 -4.33 -4.12
C SER A 116 13.73 -4.65 -5.59
N ALA A 117 14.24 -3.77 -6.45
CA ALA A 117 13.99 -3.84 -7.87
C ALA A 117 14.49 -5.20 -8.35
N VAL A 118 13.58 -6.17 -8.50
CA VAL A 118 13.89 -7.41 -9.19
C VAL A 118 13.99 -6.99 -10.64
N SER A 119 15.20 -6.63 -11.05
CA SER A 119 15.57 -6.47 -12.43
C SER A 119 15.44 -7.86 -13.07
N ILE A 120 14.26 -8.14 -13.63
CA ILE A 120 14.11 -9.27 -14.52
C ILE A 120 14.83 -8.87 -15.80
N ALA A 121 16.08 -9.31 -15.96
CA ALA A 121 16.77 -9.23 -17.24
C ALA A 121 16.00 -10.09 -18.24
N VAL A 122 15.20 -9.45 -19.09
CA VAL A 122 14.55 -10.12 -20.22
C VAL A 122 15.53 -10.09 -21.38
N SER A 123 16.20 -11.22 -21.63
CA SER A 123 17.03 -11.44 -22.81
C SER A 123 16.13 -11.67 -24.02
N ASP A 124 16.35 -10.87 -25.06
CA ASP A 124 15.79 -11.08 -26.39
C ASP A 124 16.70 -12.07 -27.14
N GLY A 125 16.50 -13.37 -26.90
CA GLY A 125 17.10 -14.42 -27.73
C GLY A 125 16.56 -14.39 -29.16
#